data_AF-A0A8E0ISN9-F1
#
_entry.id   AF-A0A8E0ISN9-F1
#
_cell.length_a   1.000
_cell.length_b   1.000
_cell.length_c   1.000
_cell.angle_alpha   90.00
_cell.angle_beta   90.00
_cell.angle_gamma   90.00
#
_symmetry.space_group_name_H-M   'P 1'
#
loop_
_entity.id
_entity.type
_entity.pdbx_description
1 polymer ?
#
loop_
_entity_poly.entity_id
_entity_poly.type
_entity_poly.pdbx_seq_one_letter_code
_entity_poly.pdbx_strand_id
1 'polypeptide(L)'
;LADYLGQSGLTMQDLSHQLSPERQVDIPAMLVATRAMPASEEILGRVSLTTRIFKGNHMAYAAVRAQVLALLDRHGSLDPFSQSGWPATLTSGSVILRLASAHHYQVSISKNWQKSELQKALSYFGFRLPTQDQYEYLQGGGVTSLFSFGNTLPADMPRYLPNRFGLTVPVTRSGSELIQEAMQKSTPLSAQPTAKEALALSPFYQLAGEG
;
A
#
# COMPACT_ATOMS: atom_id res chain seq x y z
N LEU A 1 1.40 9.39 -25.01
CA LEU A 1 2.78 9.70 -24.57
C LEU A 1 3.13 11.15 -24.91
N ALA A 2 3.01 11.58 -26.17
CA ALA A 2 3.23 12.98 -26.56
C ALA A 2 2.41 13.97 -25.70
N ASP A 3 1.12 13.70 -25.48
CA ASP A 3 0.26 14.54 -24.64
C ASP A 3 0.77 14.65 -23.20
N TYR A 4 1.23 13.53 -22.62
CA TYR A 4 1.79 13.51 -21.27
C TYR A 4 3.10 14.32 -21.19
N LEU A 5 3.98 14.19 -22.18
CA LEU A 5 5.23 14.97 -22.23
C LEU A 5 4.93 16.47 -22.32
N GLY A 6 3.95 16.87 -23.13
CA GLY A 6 3.49 18.26 -23.22
C GLY A 6 2.94 18.81 -21.91
N GLN A 7 2.17 18.01 -21.16
CA GLN A 7 1.60 18.40 -19.87
C GLN A 7 2.63 18.43 -18.72
N SER A 8 3.57 17.49 -18.72
CA SER A 8 4.56 17.32 -17.65
C SER A 8 5.79 18.22 -17.82
N GLY A 9 6.06 18.69 -19.04
CA GLY A 9 7.30 19.36 -19.38
C GLY A 9 8.53 18.44 -19.32
N LEU A 10 8.32 17.13 -19.24
CA LEU A 10 9.38 16.13 -19.26
C LEU A 10 9.82 15.83 -20.70
N THR A 11 11.08 15.47 -20.85
CA THR A 11 11.65 14.97 -22.10
C THR A 11 11.71 13.45 -22.10
N MET A 12 11.94 12.85 -23.27
CA MET A 12 12.20 11.41 -23.37
C MET A 12 13.44 10.98 -22.58
N GLN A 13 14.43 11.88 -22.45
CA GLN A 13 15.63 11.62 -21.66
C GLN A 13 15.32 11.58 -20.16
N ASP A 14 14.45 12.46 -19.66
CA ASP A 14 14.00 12.40 -18.27
C ASP A 14 13.30 11.07 -17.97
N LEU A 15 12.45 10.60 -18.90
CA LEU A 15 11.78 9.31 -18.76
C LEU A 15 12.78 8.15 -18.74
N SER A 16 13.81 8.15 -19.58
CA SER A 16 14.79 7.05 -19.59
C SER A 16 15.66 7.00 -18.32
N HIS A 17 15.78 8.13 -17.59
CA HIS A 17 16.47 8.16 -16.30
C HIS A 17 15.58 7.76 -15.12
N GLN A 18 14.25 7.98 -15.22
CA GLN A 18 13.31 7.78 -14.12
C GLN A 18 12.41 6.55 -14.27
N LEU A 19 12.44 5.88 -15.43
CA LEU A 19 11.71 4.65 -15.69
C LEU A 19 12.69 3.50 -15.93
N SER A 20 12.32 2.31 -15.45
CA SER A 20 13.03 1.09 -15.78
C SER A 20 12.98 0.81 -17.29
N PRO A 21 14.03 0.24 -17.89
CA PRO A 21 14.01 -0.13 -19.30
C PRO A 21 13.00 -1.24 -19.57
N GLU A 22 12.45 -1.24 -20.79
CA GLU A 22 11.57 -2.30 -21.28
C GLU A 22 12.33 -3.63 -21.36
N ARG A 23 11.69 -4.70 -20.88
CA ARG A 23 12.25 -6.06 -20.85
C ARG A 23 11.14 -7.10 -20.75
N GLN A 24 11.45 -8.31 -21.19
CA GLN A 24 10.57 -9.47 -21.08
C GLN A 24 11.09 -10.41 -19.99
N VAL A 25 10.22 -10.81 -19.07
CA VAL A 25 10.57 -11.66 -17.92
C VAL A 25 9.43 -12.65 -17.66
N ASP A 26 9.78 -13.90 -17.35
CA ASP A 26 8.81 -14.89 -16.91
C ASP A 26 8.39 -14.63 -15.46
N ILE A 27 7.12 -14.29 -15.25
CA ILE A 27 6.57 -14.00 -13.92
C ILE A 27 5.72 -15.19 -13.45
N PRO A 28 6.04 -15.82 -12.30
CA PRO A 28 5.24 -16.92 -11.78
C PRO A 28 3.86 -16.44 -11.29
N ALA A 29 2.91 -17.37 -11.16
CA ALA A 29 1.67 -17.08 -10.45
C ALA A 29 1.97 -16.69 -8.99
N MET A 30 1.30 -15.65 -8.49
CA MET A 30 1.54 -15.10 -7.15
C MET A 30 0.23 -14.83 -6.42
N LEU A 31 0.21 -15.09 -5.12
CA LEU A 31 -0.80 -14.57 -4.21
C LEU A 31 -0.28 -13.26 -3.60
N VAL A 32 -1.07 -12.20 -3.74
CA VAL A 32 -0.67 -10.85 -3.31
C VAL A 32 -1.78 -10.18 -2.51
N ALA A 33 -1.37 -9.26 -1.63
CA ALA A 33 -2.33 -8.39 -0.96
C ALA A 33 -2.97 -7.44 -1.99
N THR A 34 -4.27 -7.17 -1.84
CA THR A 34 -5.02 -6.28 -2.75
C THR A 34 -4.66 -4.80 -2.60
N ARG A 35 -3.92 -4.45 -1.54
CA ARG A 35 -3.44 -3.10 -1.25
C ARG A 35 -2.05 -3.15 -0.62
N ALA A 36 -1.24 -2.14 -0.89
CA ALA A 36 0.00 -1.93 -0.16
C ALA A 36 -0.27 -1.64 1.33
N MET A 37 0.61 -2.13 2.19
CA MET A 37 0.52 -1.93 3.64
C MET A 37 1.78 -1.24 4.16
N PRO A 38 1.67 -0.41 5.21
CA PRO A 38 2.84 0.22 5.81
C PRO A 38 3.85 -0.83 6.27
N ALA A 39 5.10 -0.71 5.80
CA ALA A 39 6.17 -1.65 6.15
C ALA A 39 6.48 -1.63 7.66
N SER A 40 6.16 -0.54 8.36
CA SER A 40 6.30 -0.38 9.80
C SER A 40 5.15 -1.00 10.62
N GLU A 41 4.22 -1.72 9.99
CA GLU A 41 3.10 -2.36 10.69
C GLU A 41 3.18 -3.88 10.56
N GLU A 42 3.12 -4.60 11.70
CA GLU A 42 2.90 -6.04 11.72
C GLU A 42 1.41 -6.33 11.89
N ILE A 43 0.80 -7.01 10.91
CA ILE A 43 -0.63 -7.35 10.95
C ILE A 43 -0.82 -8.59 11.82
N LEU A 44 -1.52 -8.43 12.94
CA LEU A 44 -1.84 -9.55 13.83
C LEU A 44 -3.08 -10.31 13.35
N GLY A 45 -4.08 -9.59 12.83
CA GLY A 45 -5.35 -10.18 12.44
C GLY A 45 -6.49 -9.18 12.37
N ARG A 46 -7.71 -9.66 12.60
CA ARG A 46 -8.94 -8.85 12.57
C ARG A 46 -9.79 -9.09 13.81
N VAL A 47 -10.43 -8.04 14.31
CA VAL A 47 -11.39 -8.10 15.41
C VAL A 47 -12.78 -7.68 14.94
N SER A 48 -13.80 -8.44 15.32
CA SER A 48 -15.19 -8.09 15.06
C SER A 48 -15.65 -6.96 15.97
N LEU A 49 -16.30 -5.96 15.40
CA LEU A 49 -16.89 -4.84 16.14
C LEU A 49 -18.09 -5.26 16.98
N THR A 50 -18.84 -6.25 16.50
CA THR A 50 -20.05 -6.76 17.16
C THR A 50 -19.72 -7.78 18.23
N THR A 51 -18.94 -8.82 17.91
CA THR A 51 -18.70 -9.94 18.83
C THR A 51 -17.43 -9.79 19.65
N ARG A 52 -16.55 -8.85 19.29
CA ARG A 52 -15.20 -8.69 19.87
C ARG A 52 -14.30 -9.92 19.73
N ILE A 53 -14.69 -10.87 18.90
CA ILE A 53 -13.88 -12.05 18.57
C ILE A 53 -12.76 -11.63 17.63
N PHE A 54 -11.54 -12.05 17.97
CA PHE A 54 -10.34 -11.87 17.17
C PHE A 54 -10.04 -13.12 16.33
N LYS A 55 -9.59 -12.91 15.09
CA LYS A 55 -9.06 -13.95 14.19
C LYS A 55 -7.68 -13.54 13.69
N GLY A 56 -6.67 -14.39 13.91
CA GLY A 56 -5.30 -14.16 13.46
C GLY A 56 -4.28 -14.77 14.41
N ASN A 57 -3.12 -14.12 14.56
CA ASN A 57 -2.07 -14.54 15.47
C ASN A 57 -2.47 -14.29 16.93
N HIS A 58 -3.08 -15.30 17.57
CA HIS A 58 -3.56 -15.21 18.95
C HIS A 58 -2.43 -15.01 19.96
N MET A 59 -1.24 -15.55 19.71
CA MET A 59 -0.09 -15.40 20.61
C MET A 59 0.36 -13.95 20.68
N ALA A 60 0.56 -13.30 19.53
CA ALA A 60 0.92 -11.88 19.48
C ALA A 60 -0.23 -10.98 19.98
N TYR A 61 -1.48 -11.34 19.67
CA TYR A 61 -2.66 -10.58 20.10
C TYR A 61 -2.85 -10.58 21.61
N ALA A 62 -2.52 -11.68 22.31
CA ALA A 62 -2.68 -11.78 23.76
C ALA A 62 -1.99 -10.63 24.52
N ALA A 63 -0.81 -10.20 24.06
CA ALA A 63 -0.05 -9.11 24.66
C ALA A 63 -0.71 -7.73 24.51
N VAL A 64 -1.53 -7.52 23.49
CA VAL A 64 -2.16 -6.22 23.16
C VAL A 64 -3.68 -6.21 23.32
N ARG A 65 -4.29 -7.35 23.66
CA ARG A 65 -5.75 -7.53 23.76
C ARG A 65 -6.44 -6.46 24.59
N ALA A 66 -5.91 -6.18 25.79
CA ALA A 66 -6.50 -5.19 26.69
C ALA A 66 -6.53 -3.78 26.07
N GLN A 67 -5.46 -3.39 25.37
CA GLN A 67 -5.38 -2.09 24.69
C GLN A 67 -6.36 -2.02 23.51
N VAL A 68 -6.48 -3.10 22.73
CA VAL A 68 -7.44 -3.19 21.62
C VAL A 68 -8.87 -3.05 22.11
N LEU A 69 -9.26 -3.78 23.16
CA LEU A 69 -10.62 -3.70 23.71
C LEU A 69 -10.91 -2.30 24.27
N ALA A 70 -9.97 -1.71 25.01
CA ALA A 70 -10.11 -0.35 25.51
C ALA A 70 -10.29 0.69 24.40
N LEU A 71 -9.58 0.55 23.27
CA LEU A 71 -9.78 1.40 22.09
C LEU A 71 -11.19 1.25 21.51
N LEU A 72 -11.67 0.01 21.37
CA LEU A 72 -13.01 -0.24 20.83
C LEU A 72 -14.10 0.25 21.78
N ASP A 73 -13.90 0.19 23.09
CA ASP A 73 -14.91 0.62 24.08
C ASP A 73 -15.00 2.15 24.20
N ARG A 74 -13.89 2.86 23.99
CA ARG A 74 -13.88 4.34 23.95
C ARG A 74 -14.65 4.92 22.76
N HIS A 75 -14.67 4.19 21.64
CA HIS A 75 -15.27 4.64 20.39
C HIS A 75 -16.56 3.90 20.03
N GLY A 76 -16.86 2.81 20.74
CA GLY A 76 -18.12 2.09 20.62
C GLY A 76 -19.18 2.78 21.45
N SER A 77 -20.12 3.45 20.77
CA SER A 77 -21.36 3.83 21.44
C SER A 77 -22.23 2.59 21.67
N LEU A 78 -22.80 2.46 22.87
CA LEU A 78 -23.86 1.50 23.17
C LEU A 78 -25.23 1.99 22.66
N ASP A 79 -25.32 3.23 22.19
CA ASP A 79 -26.53 3.82 21.64
C ASP A 79 -26.66 3.48 20.14
N PRO A 80 -27.63 2.64 19.75
CA PRO A 80 -27.86 2.26 18.35
C PRO A 80 -28.27 3.44 17.44
N PHE A 81 -28.58 4.61 18.02
CA PHE A 81 -29.00 5.81 17.29
C PHE A 81 -27.90 6.88 17.19
N SER A 82 -26.78 6.76 17.91
CA SER A 82 -25.65 7.69 17.78
C SER A 82 -24.75 7.26 16.60
N GLN A 83 -25.14 7.61 15.38
CA GLN A 83 -24.41 7.22 14.15
C GLN A 83 -23.19 8.11 13.85
N SER A 84 -22.27 8.32 14.80
CA SER A 84 -20.90 8.64 14.39
C SER A 84 -20.25 7.31 13.98
N GLY A 85 -20.11 7.10 12.67
CA GLY A 85 -19.46 5.90 12.13
C GLY A 85 -18.09 5.66 12.77
N TRP A 86 -17.68 4.38 12.83
CA TRP A 86 -16.39 3.99 13.38
C TRP A 86 -15.22 4.74 12.71
N PRO A 87 -14.29 5.35 13.47
CA PRO A 87 -13.17 6.06 12.89
C PRO A 87 -12.32 5.18 11.97
N ALA A 88 -11.83 5.73 10.87
CA ALA A 88 -11.02 4.97 9.92
C ALA A 88 -9.74 4.38 10.54
N THR A 89 -9.19 5.03 11.56
CA THR A 89 -8.02 4.58 12.30
C THR A 89 -8.12 4.94 13.78
N LEU A 90 -7.75 4.01 14.66
CA LEU A 90 -7.61 4.20 16.10
C LEU A 90 -6.20 3.79 16.52
N THR A 91 -5.59 4.51 17.47
CA THR A 91 -4.21 4.23 17.91
C THR A 91 -4.06 4.31 19.42
N SER A 92 -3.24 3.44 20.00
CA SER A 92 -2.83 3.50 21.40
C SER A 92 -1.45 2.88 21.56
N GLY A 93 -0.45 3.70 21.92
CA GLY A 93 0.95 3.25 21.99
C GLY A 93 1.40 2.66 20.66
N SER A 94 1.84 1.40 20.67
CA SER A 94 2.21 0.67 19.46
C SER A 94 1.02 0.03 18.73
N VAL A 95 -0.18 0.01 19.31
CA VAL A 95 -1.35 -0.63 18.69
C VAL A 95 -2.03 0.32 17.70
N ILE A 96 -2.32 -0.19 16.50
CA ILE A 96 -3.01 0.51 15.43
C ILE A 96 -4.20 -0.34 14.98
N LEU A 97 -5.38 0.25 14.93
CA LEU A 97 -6.59 -0.37 14.39
C LEU A 97 -7.01 0.37 13.12
N ARG A 98 -7.15 -0.34 12.01
CA ARG A 98 -7.64 0.24 10.74
C ARG A 98 -8.95 -0.39 10.31
N LEU A 99 -9.96 0.43 10.03
CA LEU A 99 -11.28 -0.07 9.66
C LEU A 99 -11.15 -0.84 8.34
N ALA A 100 -11.40 -2.15 8.39
CA ALA A 100 -11.26 -3.05 7.24
C ALA A 100 -12.61 -3.30 6.54
N SER A 101 -13.71 -3.07 7.26
CA SER A 101 -15.10 -3.15 6.79
C SER A 101 -16.00 -2.50 7.83
N ALA A 102 -17.29 -2.35 7.54
CA ALA A 102 -18.28 -1.87 8.52
C ALA A 102 -18.33 -2.68 9.84
N HIS A 103 -17.81 -3.91 9.86
CA HIS A 103 -17.91 -4.82 11.00
C HIS A 103 -16.56 -5.26 11.59
N HIS A 104 -15.44 -4.82 11.03
CA HIS A 104 -14.13 -5.32 11.43
C HIS A 104 -13.05 -4.24 11.43
N TYR A 105 -12.23 -4.24 12.47
CA TYR A 105 -10.92 -3.62 12.45
C TYR A 105 -9.85 -4.65 12.11
N GLN A 106 -8.88 -4.25 11.29
CA GLN A 106 -7.57 -4.90 11.23
C GLN A 106 -6.75 -4.42 12.44
N VAL A 107 -6.14 -5.37 13.14
CA VAL A 107 -5.25 -5.10 14.28
C VAL A 107 -3.81 -5.21 13.79
N SER A 108 -3.05 -4.14 13.96
CA SER A 108 -1.61 -4.11 13.72
C SER A 108 -0.86 -3.54 14.92
N ILE A 109 0.44 -3.83 14.96
CA ILE A 109 1.38 -3.19 15.88
C ILE A 109 2.46 -2.46 15.08
N SER A 110 2.82 -1.26 15.54
CA SER A 110 3.91 -0.47 15.01
C SER A 110 5.25 -1.12 15.36
N LYS A 111 6.13 -1.18 14.37
CA LYS A 111 7.44 -1.81 14.40
C LYS A 111 8.42 -0.94 13.63
N ASN A 112 9.66 -0.90 14.11
CA ASN A 112 10.77 -0.27 13.40
C ASN A 112 11.71 -1.36 12.90
N TRP A 113 11.33 -2.01 11.80
CA TRP A 113 12.10 -3.12 11.24
C TRP A 113 13.34 -2.63 10.51
N GLN A 114 14.44 -3.37 10.63
CA GLN A 114 15.41 -3.41 9.54
C GLN A 114 14.84 -4.22 8.37
N LYS A 115 15.22 -3.90 7.13
CA LYS A 115 14.70 -4.58 5.92
C LYS A 115 14.86 -6.11 5.98
N SER A 116 15.99 -6.58 6.50
CA SER A 116 16.29 -8.01 6.70
C SER A 116 15.35 -8.68 7.70
N GLU A 117 14.98 -7.98 8.78
CA GLU A 117 14.03 -8.48 9.78
C GLU A 117 12.62 -8.56 9.22
N LEU A 118 12.19 -7.55 8.44
CA LEU A 118 10.91 -7.58 7.74
C LEU A 118 10.85 -8.74 6.75
N GLN A 119 11.89 -8.96 5.95
CA GLN A 119 11.96 -10.09 5.01
C GLN A 119 11.86 -11.43 5.75
N LYS A 120 12.52 -11.57 6.90
CA LYS A 120 12.44 -12.77 7.75
C LYS A 120 11.03 -12.95 8.35
N ALA A 121 10.38 -11.86 8.77
CA ALA A 121 9.02 -11.91 9.30
C ALA A 121 8.02 -12.34 8.21
N LEU A 122 8.14 -11.79 6.99
CA LEU A 122 7.29 -12.15 5.86
C LEU A 122 7.47 -13.62 5.45
N SER A 123 8.72 -14.12 5.44
CA SER A 123 9.01 -15.50 5.02
C SER A 123 8.41 -16.55 5.95
N TYR A 124 8.24 -16.24 7.24
CA TYR A 124 7.53 -17.12 8.19
C TYR A 124 6.08 -17.41 7.75
N PHE A 125 5.46 -16.47 7.04
CA PHE A 125 4.10 -16.61 6.49
C PHE A 125 4.08 -17.02 5.02
N GLY A 126 5.23 -17.40 4.45
CA GLY A 126 5.37 -17.75 3.03
C GLY A 126 5.31 -16.55 2.07
N PHE A 127 5.37 -15.33 2.59
CA PHE A 127 5.39 -14.11 1.79
C PHE A 127 6.82 -13.58 1.62
N ARG A 128 7.02 -12.75 0.59
CA ARG A 128 8.27 -12.03 0.34
C ARG A 128 7.96 -10.67 -0.24
N LEU A 129 8.92 -9.74 -0.13
CA LEU A 129 8.88 -8.52 -0.91
C LEU A 129 8.97 -8.88 -2.40
N PRO A 130 8.23 -8.19 -3.28
CA PRO A 130 8.36 -8.41 -4.71
C PRO A 130 9.74 -7.95 -5.19
N THR A 131 10.28 -8.60 -6.22
CA THR A 131 11.38 -8.04 -7.02
C THR A 131 10.88 -6.87 -7.85
N GLN A 132 11.79 -6.15 -8.51
CA GLN A 132 11.44 -5.08 -9.42
C GLN A 132 10.47 -5.53 -10.52
N ASP A 133 10.76 -6.64 -11.18
CA ASP A 133 9.93 -7.19 -12.26
C ASP A 133 8.52 -7.56 -11.75
N GLN A 134 8.47 -8.21 -10.60
CA GLN A 134 7.22 -8.60 -9.97
C GLN A 134 6.39 -7.38 -9.58
N TYR A 135 7.02 -6.36 -9.00
CA TYR A 135 6.35 -5.11 -8.64
C TYR A 135 5.77 -4.41 -9.88
N GLU A 136 6.56 -4.27 -10.94
CA GLU A 136 6.13 -3.63 -12.18
C GLU A 136 4.96 -4.37 -12.83
N TYR A 137 5.03 -5.71 -12.87
CA TYR A 137 3.95 -6.54 -13.35
C TYR A 137 2.68 -6.38 -12.50
N LEU A 138 2.82 -6.45 -11.18
CA LEU A 138 1.73 -6.33 -10.23
C LEU A 138 1.05 -4.97 -10.33
N GLN A 139 1.79 -3.87 -10.33
CA GLN A 139 1.24 -2.51 -10.37
C GLN A 139 0.67 -2.17 -11.76
N GLY A 140 1.34 -2.59 -12.84
CA GLY A 140 0.88 -2.36 -14.20
C GLY A 140 -0.37 -3.15 -14.57
N GLY A 141 -0.57 -4.34 -14.00
CA GLY A 141 -1.67 -5.21 -14.41
C GLY A 141 -1.44 -5.83 -15.80
N GLY A 142 -0.17 -6.09 -16.15
CA GLY A 142 0.25 -6.69 -17.42
C GLY A 142 0.18 -5.77 -18.64
N VAL A 143 0.05 -4.46 -18.46
CA VAL A 143 0.08 -3.48 -19.57
C VAL A 143 1.49 -2.90 -19.75
N THR A 144 1.77 -2.43 -20.97
CA THR A 144 3.02 -1.75 -21.34
C THR A 144 2.88 -0.22 -21.37
N SER A 145 1.72 0.32 -20.96
CA SER A 145 1.50 1.76 -20.89
C SER A 145 2.21 2.40 -19.69
N LEU A 146 2.52 3.69 -19.82
CA LEU A 146 3.21 4.49 -18.81
C LEU A 146 2.55 4.40 -17.42
N PHE A 147 1.22 4.38 -17.36
CA PHE A 147 0.44 4.14 -16.15
C PHE A 147 -0.45 2.91 -16.31
N SER A 148 -0.93 2.36 -15.19
CA SER A 148 -1.87 1.23 -15.18
C SER A 148 -3.21 1.51 -15.89
N PHE A 149 -3.54 2.79 -16.08
CA PHE A 149 -4.75 3.28 -16.74
C PHE A 149 -4.50 3.91 -18.12
N GLY A 150 -3.27 3.87 -18.64
CA GLY A 150 -2.93 4.40 -19.97
C GLY A 150 -1.77 5.39 -19.97
N ASN A 151 -1.68 6.19 -21.03
CA ASN A 151 -0.56 7.13 -21.27
C ASN A 151 -0.93 8.60 -21.06
N THR A 152 -2.10 8.86 -20.49
CA THR A 152 -2.68 10.20 -20.30
C THR A 152 -3.24 10.29 -18.89
N LEU A 153 -2.95 11.39 -18.20
CA LEU A 153 -3.51 11.62 -16.88
C LEU A 153 -4.98 12.03 -16.99
N PRO A 154 -5.86 11.53 -16.11
CA PRO A 154 -7.21 12.05 -15.99
C PRO A 154 -7.17 13.49 -15.47
N ALA A 155 -8.19 14.29 -15.81
CA ALA A 155 -8.32 15.66 -15.31
C ALA A 155 -8.43 15.70 -13.78
N ASP A 156 -9.19 14.76 -13.21
CA ASP A 156 -9.33 14.56 -11.77
C ASP A 156 -8.83 13.18 -11.38
N MET A 157 -7.85 13.11 -10.49
CA MET A 157 -7.38 11.82 -9.96
C MET A 157 -8.43 11.18 -9.04
N PRO A 158 -8.85 9.92 -9.32
CA PRO A 158 -9.72 9.19 -8.40
C PRO A 158 -8.93 8.80 -7.14
N ARG A 159 -9.62 8.62 -6.01
CA ARG A 159 -8.98 8.28 -4.72
C ARG A 159 -8.13 7.00 -4.76
N TYR A 160 -8.46 6.08 -5.66
CA TYR A 160 -7.68 4.90 -5.93
C TYR A 160 -7.92 4.42 -7.37
N LEU A 161 -6.93 3.75 -7.93
CA LEU A 161 -7.00 3.17 -9.26
C LEU A 161 -6.91 1.65 -9.14
N PRO A 162 -8.02 0.91 -9.35
CA PRO A 162 -7.91 -0.53 -9.49
C PRO A 162 -7.16 -0.85 -10.79
N ASN A 163 -6.27 -1.82 -10.75
CA ASN A 163 -5.69 -2.38 -11.97
C ASN A 163 -6.40 -3.67 -12.40
N ARG A 164 -5.95 -4.28 -13.50
CA ARG A 164 -6.53 -5.50 -14.07
C ARG A 164 -6.48 -6.72 -13.15
N PHE A 165 -5.63 -6.70 -12.13
CA PHE A 165 -5.53 -7.76 -11.11
C PHE A 165 -6.39 -7.46 -9.86
N GLY A 166 -7.16 -6.38 -9.86
CA GLY A 166 -7.94 -5.95 -8.71
C GLY A 166 -7.08 -5.37 -7.57
N LEU A 167 -5.81 -5.04 -7.85
CA LEU A 167 -4.97 -4.34 -6.89
C LEU A 167 -5.31 -2.85 -6.88
N THR A 168 -5.31 -2.28 -5.68
CA THR A 168 -5.58 -0.87 -5.47
C THR A 168 -4.27 -0.09 -5.52
N VAL A 169 -4.06 0.67 -6.59
CA VAL A 169 -2.92 1.59 -6.70
C VAL A 169 -3.28 2.90 -6.00
N PRO A 170 -2.56 3.29 -4.92
CA PRO A 170 -2.85 4.53 -4.23
C PRO A 170 -2.37 5.74 -5.05
N VAL A 171 -3.26 6.71 -5.29
CA VAL A 171 -2.90 7.99 -5.94
C VAL A 171 -2.23 8.96 -4.97
N THR A 172 -2.51 8.81 -3.68
CA THR A 172 -1.84 9.52 -2.59
C THR A 172 -0.87 8.59 -1.92
N ARG A 173 0.39 8.98 -1.80
CA ARG A 173 1.46 8.16 -1.24
C ARG A 173 2.19 8.95 -0.17
N SER A 174 2.49 8.30 0.95
CA SER A 174 3.33 8.89 1.99
C SER A 174 4.82 8.74 1.70
N GLY A 175 5.20 7.88 0.75
CA GLY A 175 6.60 7.55 0.45
C GLY A 175 6.76 6.46 -0.59
N SER A 176 7.96 5.87 -0.60
CA SER A 176 8.29 4.77 -1.50
C SER A 176 7.70 3.44 -1.07
N GLU A 177 7.24 2.64 -2.03
CA GLU A 177 6.88 1.24 -1.80
C GLU A 177 8.14 0.36 -1.75
N LEU A 178 8.23 -0.50 -0.75
CA LEU A 178 9.40 -1.32 -0.49
C LEU A 178 9.41 -2.58 -1.37
N ILE A 179 10.49 -2.77 -2.12
CA ILE A 179 10.76 -3.98 -2.90
C ILE A 179 12.06 -4.66 -2.43
N GLN A 180 12.41 -5.80 -3.01
CA GLN A 180 13.61 -6.55 -2.62
C GLN A 180 14.91 -5.76 -2.88
N GLU A 181 14.98 -5.05 -3.99
CA GLU A 181 16.10 -4.24 -4.44
C GLU A 181 16.22 -2.93 -3.64
N ALA A 182 17.40 -2.32 -3.62
CA ALA A 182 17.67 -1.05 -2.96
C ALA A 182 17.36 0.13 -3.90
N MET A 183 16.08 0.28 -4.25
CA MET A 183 15.59 1.37 -5.10
C MET A 183 14.22 1.84 -4.66
N GLN A 184 13.89 3.07 -5.05
CA GLN A 184 12.59 3.66 -4.78
C GLN A 184 11.67 3.47 -5.98
N LYS A 185 10.52 2.81 -5.78
CA LYS A 185 9.51 2.60 -6.84
C LYS A 185 8.36 3.60 -6.80
N SER A 186 8.40 4.52 -5.85
CA SER A 186 7.50 5.67 -5.76
C SER A 186 8.08 6.77 -4.88
N THR A 187 7.43 7.93 -4.90
CA THR A 187 7.70 9.06 -4.00
C THR A 187 6.42 9.46 -3.27
N PRO A 188 6.50 10.33 -2.25
CA PRO A 188 5.32 10.97 -1.70
C PRO A 188 4.52 11.67 -2.80
N LEU A 189 3.20 11.47 -2.80
CA LEU A 189 2.27 12.06 -3.74
C LEU A 189 1.05 12.61 -3.01
N SER A 190 0.68 13.85 -3.34
CA SER A 190 -0.57 14.46 -2.90
C SER A 190 -1.78 13.85 -3.64
N ALA A 191 -2.99 14.26 -3.29
CA ALA A 191 -4.21 13.78 -3.96
C ALA A 191 -4.35 14.26 -5.42
N GLN A 192 -3.73 15.39 -5.76
CA GLN A 192 -3.73 15.99 -7.10
C GLN A 192 -2.30 16.41 -7.45
N PRO A 193 -1.44 15.46 -7.83
CA PRO A 193 -0.06 15.76 -8.21
C PRO A 193 -0.03 16.51 -9.55
N THR A 194 1.00 17.34 -9.74
CA THR A 194 1.31 17.88 -11.07
C THR A 194 1.63 16.74 -12.05
N ALA A 195 1.53 16.99 -13.35
CA ALA A 195 1.81 15.96 -14.36
C ALA A 195 3.24 15.38 -14.24
N LYS A 196 4.20 16.21 -13.83
CA LYS A 196 5.58 15.77 -13.54
C LYS A 196 5.66 14.85 -12.33
N GLU A 197 5.04 15.21 -11.22
CA GLU A 197 5.01 14.38 -10.00
C GLU A 197 4.24 13.07 -10.23
N ALA A 198 3.16 13.11 -11.02
CA ALA A 198 2.35 11.95 -11.34
C ALA A 198 3.13 10.84 -12.04
N LEU A 199 4.33 11.10 -12.58
CA LEU A 199 5.21 10.05 -13.11
C LEU A 199 5.47 8.95 -12.06
N ALA A 200 5.51 9.30 -10.78
CA ALA A 200 5.72 8.33 -9.69
C ALA A 200 4.56 7.33 -9.53
N LEU A 201 3.41 7.53 -10.21
CA LEU A 201 2.33 6.53 -10.32
C LEU A 201 2.63 5.45 -11.37
N SER A 202 3.63 5.66 -12.23
CA SER A 202 4.04 4.64 -13.20
C SER A 202 4.56 3.39 -12.48
N PRO A 203 4.16 2.18 -12.90
CA PRO A 203 4.74 0.95 -12.35
C PRO A 203 6.26 0.90 -12.59
N PHE A 204 6.73 1.51 -13.68
CA PHE A 204 8.12 1.51 -14.11
C PHE A 204 8.96 2.59 -13.43
N TYR A 205 8.35 3.48 -12.64
CA TYR A 205 9.07 4.53 -11.95
C TYR A 205 10.17 3.97 -11.05
N GLN A 206 11.35 4.57 -11.11
CA GLN A 206 12.48 4.22 -10.26
C GLN A 206 13.36 5.44 -9.98
N LEU A 207 13.86 5.51 -8.75
CA LEU A 207 15.00 6.33 -8.38
C LEU A 207 16.05 5.45 -7.69
N ALA A 208 17.32 5.84 -7.79
CA ALA A 208 18.36 5.24 -6.97
C ALA A 208 17.94 5.36 -5.49
N GLY A 209 17.96 4.24 -4.76
CA GLY A 209 17.68 4.25 -3.33
C GLY A 209 18.83 4.89 -2.58
N GLU A 210 18.53 5.70 -1.57
CA GLU A 210 19.47 5.89 -0.47
C GLU A 210 19.50 4.56 0.31
N GLY A 211 20.70 3.98 0.45
CA GLY A 211 20.92 2.65 1.04
C GLY A 211 20.59 2.55 2.52
#